data_AF-X1QCA6-F1
#
_entry.id   AF-X1QCA6-F1
#
_cell.length_a   1.000
_cell.length_b   1.000
_cell.length_c   1.000
_cell.angle_alpha   90.00
_cell.angle_beta   90.00
_cell.angle_gamma   90.00
#
_symmetry.space_group_name_H-M   'P 1'
#
loop_
_entity.id
_entity.type
_entity.pdbx_description
1 polymer ?
#
loop_
_entity_poly.entity_id
_entity_poly.type
_entity_poly.pdbx_seq_one_letter_code
_entity_poly.pdbx_strand_id
1 'polypeptide(L)'
;MIEKERKKKSGVQCIVLPKRTHLKANEPTKKRKSKEKYDVKYLKSAHKHSIYNQKEIMESDICGCFNCKQIFQPNEIFNWCDEDNPKGSTALCPICYIDAVIGSKSGYPVDEQEFLKEMNEHWLS
;
A
#
# COMPACT_ATOMS: atom_id res chain seq x y z
N MET A 1 66.00 -7.79 -1.40
CA MET A 1 65.91 -8.93 -2.34
C MET A 1 65.05 -10.02 -1.72
N ILE A 2 63.89 -10.24 -2.33
CA ILE A 2 63.24 -11.56 -2.55
C ILE A 2 62.79 -12.36 -1.31
N GLU A 3 61.55 -12.07 -0.95
CA GLU A 3 60.46 -12.96 -0.53
C GLU A 3 60.56 -14.44 -0.96
N LYS A 4 60.30 -15.36 -0.02
CA LYS A 4 59.74 -16.70 -0.32
C LYS A 4 58.85 -17.17 0.82
N GLU A 5 57.64 -16.64 0.92
CA GLU A 5 56.53 -17.44 1.45
C GLU A 5 56.09 -18.43 0.37
N ARG A 6 56.16 -19.72 0.69
CA ARG A 6 55.54 -20.76 -0.11
C ARG A 6 54.75 -21.73 0.76
N LYS A 7 53.44 -21.65 0.52
CA LYS A 7 52.50 -22.75 0.27
C LYS A 7 51.70 -23.34 1.44
N LYS A 8 50.42 -22.93 1.41
CA LYS A 8 49.26 -23.77 1.06
C LYS A 8 48.67 -24.57 2.22
N LYS A 9 47.39 -24.30 2.53
CA LYS A 9 46.35 -25.33 2.51
C LYS A 9 44.95 -24.72 2.43
N SER A 10 44.29 -25.10 1.34
CA SER A 10 42.86 -25.06 1.10
C SER A 10 42.09 -25.70 2.25
N GLY A 11 41.09 -25.00 2.77
CA GLY A 11 40.08 -25.55 3.65
C GLY A 11 38.82 -24.71 3.54
N VAL A 12 37.89 -25.10 2.67
CA VAL A 12 36.53 -24.58 2.75
C VAL A 12 35.91 -25.28 3.94
N GLN A 13 35.70 -24.53 5.03
CA GLN A 13 34.99 -25.03 6.20
C GLN A 13 33.49 -25.05 5.85
N CYS A 14 32.97 -26.22 5.48
CA CYS A 14 31.53 -26.42 5.38
C CYS A 14 30.93 -26.42 6.79
N ILE A 15 30.27 -25.32 7.17
CA ILE A 15 29.45 -25.29 8.38
C ILE A 15 28.16 -26.08 8.12
N VAL A 16 27.94 -27.15 8.87
CA VAL A 16 26.67 -27.89 8.84
C VAL A 16 25.68 -27.11 9.69
N LEU A 17 24.71 -26.46 9.05
CA LEU A 17 23.61 -25.81 9.75
C LEU A 17 22.73 -26.87 10.43
N PRO A 18 22.26 -26.66 11.67
CA PRO A 18 21.39 -27.59 12.36
C PRO A 18 20.09 -27.78 11.56
N LYS A 19 19.58 -29.01 11.53
CA LYS A 19 18.33 -29.34 10.84
C LYS A 19 17.21 -28.48 11.40
N ARG A 20 16.60 -27.68 10.52
CA ARG A 20 15.43 -26.85 10.80
C ARG A 20 14.33 -27.76 11.37
N THR A 21 13.95 -27.57 12.63
CA THR A 21 12.78 -28.27 13.20
C THR A 21 11.56 -27.87 12.40
N HIS A 22 10.77 -28.85 11.93
CA HIS A 22 9.50 -28.59 11.27
C HIS A 22 8.60 -27.78 12.21
N LEU A 23 8.45 -26.49 11.91
CA LEU A 23 7.43 -25.65 12.51
C LEU A 23 6.08 -26.26 12.10
N LYS A 24 5.32 -26.74 13.09
CA LYS A 24 3.96 -27.21 12.85
C LYS A 24 3.17 -26.07 12.21
N ALA A 25 2.49 -26.36 11.11
CA ALA A 25 1.56 -25.43 10.51
C ALA A 25 0.55 -25.00 11.58
N ASN A 26 0.45 -23.69 11.80
CA ASN A 26 -0.55 -23.14 12.70
C ASN A 26 -1.93 -23.38 12.11
N GLU A 27 -2.84 -23.82 12.98
CA GLU A 27 -4.27 -24.02 12.72
C GLU A 27 -4.92 -22.76 12.12
N PRO A 28 -6.04 -22.91 11.37
CA PRO A 28 -6.77 -21.78 10.83
C PRO A 28 -7.26 -20.89 11.98
N THR A 29 -6.64 -19.73 12.14
CA THR A 29 -7.07 -18.70 13.08
C THR A 29 -8.47 -18.26 12.66
N LYS A 30 -9.50 -18.63 13.43
CA LYS A 30 -10.86 -18.15 13.26
C LYS A 30 -10.83 -16.62 13.24
N LYS A 31 -10.93 -16.01 12.05
CA LYS A 31 -11.08 -14.55 11.88
C LYS A 31 -12.30 -14.14 12.70
N ARG A 32 -12.06 -13.50 13.84
CA ARG A 32 -13.11 -12.77 14.56
C ARG A 32 -13.51 -11.64 13.62
N LYS A 33 -14.67 -11.73 12.97
CA LYS A 33 -15.20 -10.64 12.15
C LYS A 33 -15.40 -9.44 13.06
N SER A 34 -14.52 -8.45 12.97
CA SER A 34 -14.80 -7.10 13.42
C SER A 34 -15.99 -6.62 12.61
N LYS A 35 -17.05 -6.18 13.27
CA LYS A 35 -18.24 -5.59 12.63
C LYS A 35 -17.78 -4.40 11.78
N GLU A 36 -17.94 -4.49 10.47
CA GLU A 36 -17.62 -3.41 9.52
C GLU A 36 -18.39 -2.13 9.93
N LYS A 37 -17.68 -1.00 10.04
CA LYS A 37 -18.18 0.32 10.49
C LYS A 37 -19.00 1.00 9.40
N TYR A 38 -18.56 0.91 8.15
CA TYR A 38 -19.18 1.58 7.00
C TYR A 38 -20.05 0.60 6.21
N ASP A 39 -21.22 1.07 5.78
CA ASP A 39 -22.06 0.27 4.89
C ASP A 39 -21.50 0.24 3.46
N VAL A 40 -21.82 -0.82 2.72
CA VAL A 40 -21.32 -1.03 1.35
C VAL A 40 -21.73 0.11 0.40
N LYS A 41 -22.90 0.74 0.59
CA LYS A 41 -23.35 1.84 -0.26
C LYS A 41 -22.52 3.10 0.01
N TYR A 42 -22.14 3.35 1.25
CA TYR A 42 -21.22 4.41 1.64
C TYR A 42 -19.86 4.24 0.97
N LEU A 43 -19.25 3.05 1.08
CA LEU A 43 -17.95 2.73 0.45
C LEU A 43 -17.99 2.85 -1.08
N LYS A 44 -19.08 2.40 -1.71
CA LYS A 44 -19.27 2.57 -3.16
C LYS A 44 -19.43 4.02 -3.59
N SER A 45 -19.99 4.86 -2.74
CA SER A 45 -20.12 6.29 -3.01
C SER A 45 -18.76 6.96 -2.89
N ALA A 46 -17.98 6.62 -1.86
CA ALA A 46 -16.61 7.11 -1.68
C ALA A 46 -15.69 6.74 -2.86
N HIS A 47 -15.76 5.50 -3.36
CA HIS A 47 -14.92 5.05 -4.48
C HIS A 47 -15.11 5.87 -5.76
N LYS A 48 -16.25 6.53 -5.95
CA LYS A 48 -16.44 7.41 -7.12
C LYS A 48 -15.50 8.63 -7.11
N HIS A 49 -14.96 8.97 -5.94
CA HIS A 49 -14.01 10.06 -5.75
C HIS A 49 -12.55 9.64 -5.97
N SER A 50 -12.29 8.39 -6.38
CA SER A 50 -10.93 7.91 -6.72
C SER A 50 -10.62 7.87 -8.21
N ILE A 51 -11.50 8.43 -9.06
CA ILE A 51 -11.32 8.47 -10.51
C ILE A 51 -11.64 9.87 -11.04
N TYR A 52 -10.85 10.35 -12.01
CA TYR A 52 -11.00 11.68 -12.61
C TYR A 52 -11.08 12.79 -11.56
N ASN A 53 -10.31 12.64 -10.49
CA ASN A 53 -10.45 13.38 -9.24
C ASN A 53 -9.42 14.51 -9.08
N GLN A 54 -8.65 14.84 -10.13
CA GLN A 54 -7.59 15.85 -10.05
C GLN A 54 -8.05 17.17 -9.42
N LYS A 55 -9.18 17.73 -9.86
CA LYS A 55 -9.68 18.98 -9.30
C LYS A 55 -9.96 18.87 -7.80
N GLU A 56 -10.63 17.81 -7.37
CA GLU A 56 -10.97 17.58 -5.95
C GLU A 56 -9.72 17.38 -5.09
N ILE A 57 -8.75 16.63 -5.60
CA ILE A 57 -7.46 16.41 -4.93
C ILE A 57 -6.73 17.73 -4.73
N MET A 58 -6.65 18.57 -5.78
CA MET A 58 -5.97 19.87 -5.69
C MET A 58 -6.66 20.85 -4.75
N GLU A 59 -7.96 20.69 -4.51
CA GLU A 59 -8.72 21.47 -3.54
C GLU A 59 -8.63 20.89 -2.12
N SER A 60 -8.15 19.65 -1.95
CA SER A 60 -8.09 18.93 -0.66
C SER A 60 -6.97 19.42 0.25
N ASP A 61 -7.15 19.18 1.55
CA ASP A 61 -6.16 19.50 2.58
C ASP A 61 -5.27 18.28 2.88
N ILE A 62 -5.82 17.08 2.71
CA ILE A 62 -5.13 15.80 2.83
C ILE A 62 -5.72 14.79 1.83
N CYS A 63 -4.93 13.78 1.50
CA CYS A 63 -5.35 12.65 0.69
C CYS A 63 -5.04 11.34 1.43
N GLY A 64 -5.91 10.35 1.27
CA GLY A 64 -5.72 9.00 1.78
C GLY A 64 -5.68 8.00 0.64
N CYS A 65 -4.70 7.09 0.66
CA CYS A 65 -4.68 5.96 -0.26
C CYS A 65 -5.29 4.73 0.41
N PHE A 66 -6.41 4.22 -0.09
CA PHE A 66 -7.04 3.02 0.48
C PHE A 66 -6.33 1.71 0.09
N ASN A 67 -5.31 1.73 -0.76
CA ASN A 67 -4.46 0.55 -0.99
C ASN A 67 -3.44 0.39 0.16
N CYS A 68 -2.52 1.34 0.29
CA CYS A 68 -1.45 1.28 1.28
C CYS A 68 -1.81 1.91 2.64
N LYS A 69 -3.00 2.54 2.76
CA LYS A 69 -3.56 3.17 3.97
C LYS A 69 -2.72 4.34 4.52
N GLN A 70 -1.90 4.94 3.65
CA GLN A 70 -1.10 6.12 3.97
C GLN A 70 -1.88 7.40 3.68
N ILE A 71 -1.60 8.43 4.48
CA ILE A 71 -2.12 9.79 4.34
C ILE A 71 -0.95 10.69 3.92
N PHE A 72 -1.20 11.60 2.98
CA PHE A 72 -0.22 12.53 2.45
C PHE A 72 -0.90 13.83 2.00
N GLN A 73 -0.10 14.86 1.78
CA GLN A 73 -0.55 16.13 1.23
C GLN A 73 -0.83 15.99 -0.28
N PRO A 74 -1.82 16.69 -0.84
CA PRO A 74 -2.09 16.63 -2.28
C PRO A 74 -0.89 17.03 -3.14
N ASN A 75 -0.05 17.95 -2.66
CA ASN A 75 1.16 18.40 -3.37
C ASN A 75 2.27 17.34 -3.46
N GLU A 76 2.16 16.24 -2.72
CA GLU A 76 3.07 15.10 -2.84
C GLU A 76 2.71 14.21 -4.05
N ILE A 77 1.52 14.36 -4.63
CA ILE A 77 1.09 13.61 -5.82
C ILE A 77 1.78 14.18 -7.06
N PHE A 78 2.73 13.43 -7.59
CA PHE A 78 3.50 13.81 -8.79
C PHE A 78 3.12 13.01 -10.04
N ASN A 79 2.27 11.99 -9.92
CA ASN A 79 1.91 11.13 -11.04
C ASN A 79 0.39 11.00 -11.16
N TRP A 80 -0.08 11.05 -12.40
CA TRP A 80 -1.49 11.06 -12.76
C TRP A 80 -1.69 10.09 -13.93
N CYS A 81 -2.81 9.36 -13.97
CA CYS A 81 -3.21 8.62 -15.16
C CYS A 81 -4.41 9.30 -15.83
N ASP A 82 -4.74 8.86 -17.04
CA ASP A 82 -5.85 9.40 -17.84
C ASP A 82 -5.71 10.90 -18.18
N GLU A 83 -4.49 11.43 -18.31
CA GLU A 83 -4.27 12.87 -18.55
C GLU A 83 -4.93 13.41 -19.83
N ASP A 84 -5.05 12.58 -20.87
CA ASP A 84 -5.72 12.94 -22.12
C ASP A 84 -7.25 12.69 -22.09
N ASN A 85 -7.81 12.26 -20.97
CA ASN A 85 -9.24 11.95 -20.86
C ASN A 85 -10.07 13.22 -20.65
N PRO A 86 -11.15 13.45 -21.43
CA PRO A 86 -11.98 14.65 -21.29
C PRO A 86 -12.69 14.77 -19.92
N LYS A 87 -12.75 13.70 -19.12
CA LYS A 87 -13.29 13.73 -17.76
C LYS A 87 -12.31 14.28 -16.72
N GLY A 88 -11.01 14.31 -17.04
CA GLY A 88 -9.93 14.73 -16.15
C GLY A 88 -8.99 13.58 -15.80
N SER A 89 -7.91 13.90 -15.08
CA SER A 89 -6.89 12.92 -14.67
C SER A 89 -7.23 12.26 -13.32
N THR A 90 -6.69 11.06 -13.10
CA THR A 90 -6.83 10.28 -11.86
C THR A 90 -5.50 10.28 -11.09
N ALA A 91 -5.54 10.57 -9.80
CA ALA A 91 -4.35 10.61 -8.94
C ALA A 91 -3.74 9.22 -8.72
N LEU A 92 -2.42 9.10 -8.85
CA LEU A 92 -1.67 7.92 -8.41
C LEU A 92 -1.02 8.18 -7.06
N CYS A 93 -1.14 7.22 -6.14
CA CYS A 93 -0.53 7.32 -4.82
C CYS A 93 1.00 7.52 -4.93
N PRO A 94 1.60 8.52 -4.25
CA PRO A 94 3.03 8.78 -4.35
C PRO A 94 3.91 7.71 -3.68
N ILE A 95 3.29 6.81 -2.90
CA ILE A 95 3.98 5.75 -2.14
C ILE A 95 3.87 4.40 -2.85
N CYS A 96 2.67 4.02 -3.31
CA CYS A 96 2.43 2.70 -3.89
C CYS A 96 2.03 2.71 -5.38
N TYR A 97 1.89 3.90 -5.98
CA TYR A 97 1.62 4.10 -7.41
C TYR A 97 0.31 3.51 -7.95
N ILE A 98 -0.64 3.20 -7.07
CA ILE A 98 -1.99 2.75 -7.44
C ILE A 98 -2.97 3.93 -7.41
N ASP A 99 -3.93 3.91 -8.32
CA ASP A 99 -5.08 4.82 -8.50
C ASP A 99 -6.15 4.65 -7.40
N ALA A 100 -5.72 4.55 -6.15
CA ALA A 100 -6.56 4.30 -4.99
C ALA A 100 -6.59 5.49 -4.02
N VAL A 101 -6.57 6.72 -4.54
CA VAL A 101 -6.44 7.96 -3.76
C VAL A 101 -7.78 8.69 -3.68
N ILE A 102 -8.16 9.11 -2.48
CA ILE A 102 -9.33 9.98 -2.23
C ILE A 102 -8.86 11.22 -1.46
N GLY A 103 -9.36 12.40 -1.84
CA GLY A 103 -9.04 13.68 -1.19
C GLY A 103 -10.07 14.07 -0.11
N SER A 104 -9.69 14.92 0.84
CA SER A 104 -10.61 15.40 1.89
C SER A 104 -11.80 16.22 1.38
N LYS A 105 -11.71 16.88 0.21
CA LYS A 105 -12.89 17.56 -0.40
C LYS A 105 -13.95 16.61 -0.94
N SER A 106 -13.67 15.31 -1.00
CA SER A 106 -14.70 14.30 -1.24
C SER A 106 -15.78 14.27 -0.16
N GLY A 107 -15.50 14.80 1.04
CA GLY A 107 -16.37 14.72 2.21
C GLY A 107 -16.29 13.39 2.96
N TYR A 108 -15.36 12.50 2.59
CA TYR A 108 -15.12 11.22 3.25
C TYR A 108 -13.94 11.29 4.24
N PRO A 109 -13.93 10.45 5.29
CA PRO A 109 -12.93 10.50 6.37
C PRO A 109 -11.62 9.84 5.94
N VAL A 110 -10.89 10.48 5.02
CA VAL A 110 -9.65 9.96 4.42
C VAL A 110 -8.47 9.88 5.41
N ASP A 111 -8.61 10.47 6.59
CA ASP A 111 -7.70 10.36 7.72
C ASP A 111 -8.01 9.19 8.67
N GLU A 112 -9.18 8.57 8.55
CA GLU A 112 -9.56 7.43 9.38
C GLU A 112 -9.00 6.11 8.84
N GLN A 113 -8.14 5.46 9.64
CA GLN A 113 -7.53 4.17 9.27
C GLN A 113 -8.55 3.05 9.03
N GLU A 114 -9.65 3.01 9.78
CA GLU A 114 -10.71 2.01 9.58
C GLU A 114 -11.42 2.24 8.23
N PHE A 115 -11.65 3.50 7.83
CA PHE A 115 -12.25 3.81 6.53
C PHE A 115 -11.36 3.34 5.38
N LEU A 116 -10.06 3.66 5.41
CA LEU A 116 -9.12 3.21 4.39
C LEU A 116 -9.00 1.68 4.35
N LYS A 117 -9.06 1.02 5.51
CA LYS A 117 -9.07 -0.45 5.61
C LYS A 117 -10.33 -1.05 4.99
N GLU A 118 -11.52 -0.54 5.29
CA GLU A 118 -12.76 -1.08 4.73
C GLU A 118 -12.90 -0.82 3.23
N MET A 119 -12.40 0.32 2.74
CA MET A 119 -12.25 0.58 1.31
C MET A 119 -11.31 -0.43 0.63
N ASN A 120 -10.17 -0.76 1.27
CA ASN A 120 -9.26 -1.80 0.80
C ASN A 120 -9.93 -3.17 0.74
N GLU A 121 -10.63 -3.54 1.82
CA GLU A 121 -11.31 -4.83 1.95
C GLU A 121 -12.46 -4.98 0.95
N HIS A 122 -13.09 -3.87 0.54
CA HIS A 122 -14.17 -3.89 -0.45
C HIS A 122 -13.69 -3.98 -1.90
N TRP A 123 -12.56 -3.35 -2.25
CA TRP A 123 -12.14 -3.16 -3.65
C TRP A 123 -10.88 -3.90 -4.07
N LEU A 124 -9.97 -4.22 -3.14
CA LEU A 124 -8.61 -4.70 -3.44
C LEU A 124 -8.26 -6.03 -2.74
N SER A 125 -9.17 -6.58 -1.92
CA SER A 125 -8.98 -7.83 -1.16
C SER A 125 -9.68 -9.04 -1.76
#